data_AF-A0A1V6E1S9-F1
#
_entry.id   AF-A0A1V6E1S9-F1
#
_cell.length_a   1.000
_cell.length_b   1.000
_cell.length_c   1.000
_cell.angle_alpha   90.00
_cell.angle_beta   90.00
_cell.angle_gamma   90.00
#
_symmetry.space_group_name_H-M   'P 1'
#
loop_
_entity.id
_entity.type
_entity.pdbx_description
1 polymer ?
#
loop_
_entity_poly.entity_id
_entity_poly.type
_entity_poly.pdbx_seq_one_letter_code
_entity_poly.pdbx_strand_id
1 'polypeptide(L)'
;MELSLESLSSFRPRTGTLEEWNAAYVRVEDYLRAHRIHNRLHQSRLIQVILVRAAKRHERMPTVSPTTLAAEETEKWMDDWFGAVLGTTDHSHERIAIDGRVALLLCDGPQRWPYAFLEDKNVPQDFAQAMTASAMEAGPDMKTSNMVPQPLDFGVISETAGEVLERIERYPLLGMLALWALFLGVLAAIFYWTR
;
A
#
# COMPACT_ATOMS: atom_id res chain seq x y z
N MET A 1 -25.31 -9.85 -23.83
CA MET A 1 -26.41 -8.89 -23.67
C MET A 1 -26.17 -7.72 -24.60
N GLU A 2 -26.96 -7.65 -25.68
CA GLU A 2 -27.01 -6.52 -26.61
C GLU A 2 -27.69 -5.36 -25.87
N LEU A 3 -27.01 -4.21 -25.80
CA LEU A 3 -27.64 -2.98 -25.32
C LEU A 3 -28.54 -2.49 -26.46
N SER A 4 -29.84 -2.82 -26.39
CA SER A 4 -30.85 -2.32 -27.33
C SER A 4 -30.76 -0.79 -27.41
N LEU A 5 -30.77 -0.27 -28.64
CA LEU A 5 -30.75 1.16 -28.96
C LEU A 5 -31.92 1.93 -28.30
N GLU A 6 -32.99 1.25 -27.86
CA GLU A 6 -34.05 1.85 -27.03
C GLU A 6 -33.56 2.31 -25.64
N SER A 7 -32.54 1.66 -25.08
CA SER A 7 -31.96 2.06 -23.79
C SER A 7 -31.17 3.37 -23.87
N LEU A 8 -30.79 3.80 -25.08
CA LEU A 8 -30.14 5.09 -25.35
C LEU A 8 -31.13 6.26 -25.30
N SER A 9 -32.44 5.99 -25.37
CA SER A 9 -33.50 7.00 -25.28
C SER A 9 -34.11 7.10 -23.88
N SER A 10 -33.52 8.00 -23.10
CA SER A 10 -33.99 8.57 -21.83
C SER A 10 -33.70 7.79 -20.55
N PHE A 11 -32.58 8.14 -19.93
CA PHE A 11 -32.43 8.02 -18.48
C PHE A 11 -33.56 8.80 -17.81
N ARG A 12 -34.52 8.09 -17.21
CA ARG A 12 -35.68 8.65 -16.47
C ARG A 12 -35.74 8.00 -15.09
N PRO A 13 -35.00 8.53 -14.11
CA PRO A 13 -34.99 7.96 -12.76
C PRO A 13 -36.37 8.14 -12.10
N ARG A 14 -36.80 7.12 -11.34
CA ARG A 14 -38.11 7.12 -10.64
C ARG A 14 -38.09 7.91 -9.33
N THR A 15 -36.90 8.17 -8.81
CA THR A 15 -36.64 8.76 -7.49
C THR A 15 -35.52 9.78 -7.63
N GLY A 16 -35.43 10.73 -6.68
CA GLY A 16 -34.50 11.86 -6.77
C GLY A 16 -35.00 12.95 -7.71
N THR A 17 -34.51 14.16 -7.50
CA THR A 17 -34.84 15.35 -8.30
C THR A 17 -33.95 15.46 -9.53
N LEU A 18 -34.42 16.18 -10.56
CA LEU A 18 -33.62 16.45 -11.76
C LEU A 18 -32.29 17.13 -11.44
N GLU A 19 -32.29 18.03 -10.44
CA GLU A 19 -31.09 18.75 -10.01
C GLU A 19 -30.05 17.81 -9.39
N GLU A 20 -30.47 16.89 -8.51
CA GLU A 20 -29.57 15.90 -7.91
C GLU A 20 -28.97 14.94 -8.95
N TRP A 21 -29.76 14.55 -9.95
CA TRP A 21 -29.27 13.71 -11.06
C TRP A 21 -28.33 14.45 -12.00
N ASN A 22 -28.57 15.75 -12.24
CA ASN A 22 -27.63 16.59 -12.99
C ASN A 22 -26.31 16.78 -12.22
N ALA A 23 -26.37 16.97 -10.91
CA ALA A 23 -25.17 17.03 -10.06
C ALA A 23 -24.39 15.71 -10.10
N ALA A 24 -25.08 14.57 -10.04
CA ALA A 24 -24.48 13.25 -10.18
C ALA A 24 -23.80 13.07 -11.55
N TYR A 25 -24.46 13.49 -12.63
CA TYR A 25 -23.89 13.46 -13.99
C TYR A 25 -22.57 14.23 -14.06
N VAL A 26 -22.56 15.50 -13.61
CA VAL A 26 -21.37 16.36 -13.62
C VAL A 26 -20.26 15.75 -12.77
N ARG A 27 -20.59 15.21 -11.60
CA ARG A 27 -19.60 14.61 -10.70
C ARG A 27 -18.90 13.40 -11.32
N VAL A 28 -19.65 12.53 -12.01
CA VAL A 28 -19.09 11.37 -12.72
C VAL A 28 -18.26 11.83 -13.92
N GLU A 29 -18.75 12.80 -14.68
CA GLU A 29 -18.02 13.37 -15.82
C GLU A 29 -16.65 13.93 -15.37
N ASP A 30 -16.63 14.76 -14.33
CA ASP A 30 -15.41 15.35 -13.78
C ASP A 30 -14.45 14.28 -13.28
N TYR A 31 -14.97 13.22 -12.65
CA TYR A 31 -14.14 12.11 -12.17
C TYR A 31 -13.52 11.30 -13.32
N LEU A 32 -14.26 11.05 -14.40
CA LEU A 32 -13.72 10.42 -15.61
C LEU A 32 -12.66 11.29 -16.29
N ARG A 33 -12.89 12.62 -16.34
CA ARG A 33 -11.91 13.58 -16.86
C ARG A 33 -10.63 13.61 -16.03
N ALA A 34 -10.73 13.48 -14.70
CA ALA A 34 -9.57 13.38 -13.82
C ALA A 34 -8.69 12.15 -14.15
N HIS A 35 -9.29 11.06 -14.65
CA HIS A 35 -8.59 9.87 -15.16
C HIS A 35 -8.14 10.02 -16.62
N ARG A 36 -8.14 11.24 -17.18
CA ARG A 36 -7.74 11.56 -18.57
C ARG A 36 -8.51 10.78 -19.64
N ILE A 37 -9.68 10.22 -19.30
CA ILE A 37 -10.61 9.69 -20.29
C ILE A 37 -11.20 10.90 -20.98
N HIS A 38 -10.85 11.21 -22.23
CA HIS A 38 -11.34 12.41 -22.93
C HIS A 38 -12.28 12.11 -24.10
N ASN A 39 -12.41 10.84 -24.48
CA ASN A 39 -13.30 10.44 -25.57
C ASN A 39 -14.76 10.65 -25.14
N ARG A 40 -15.41 11.68 -25.70
CA ARG A 40 -16.78 12.08 -25.32
C ARG A 40 -17.81 10.97 -25.54
N LEU A 41 -17.66 10.18 -26.60
CA LEU A 41 -18.59 9.09 -26.89
C LEU A 41 -18.47 7.98 -25.84
N HIS A 42 -17.24 7.59 -25.53
CA HIS A 42 -16.94 6.60 -24.49
C HIS A 42 -17.42 7.07 -23.12
N GLN A 43 -17.06 8.30 -22.73
CA GLN A 43 -17.53 8.92 -21.48
C GLN A 43 -19.06 8.92 -21.38
N SER A 44 -19.77 9.35 -22.43
CA SER A 44 -21.24 9.41 -22.41
C SER A 44 -21.86 8.04 -22.15
N ARG A 45 -21.32 6.98 -22.77
CA ARG A 45 -21.74 5.60 -22.54
C ARG A 45 -21.49 5.17 -21.10
N LEU A 46 -20.30 5.43 -20.55
CA LEU A 46 -19.93 5.07 -19.18
C LEU A 46 -20.82 5.79 -18.16
N ILE A 47 -20.98 7.11 -18.29
CA ILE A 47 -21.82 7.93 -17.42
C ILE A 47 -23.25 7.38 -17.41
N GLN A 48 -23.80 7.06 -18.59
CA GLN A 48 -25.15 6.51 -18.68
C GLN A 48 -25.29 5.18 -17.92
N VAL A 49 -24.33 4.26 -18.09
CA VAL A 49 -24.34 2.97 -17.38
C VAL A 49 -24.28 3.18 -15.86
N ILE A 50 -23.40 4.06 -15.40
CA ILE A 50 -23.23 4.42 -13.98
C ILE A 50 -24.53 4.99 -13.42
N LEU A 51 -25.13 5.98 -14.09
CA LEU A 51 -26.37 6.61 -13.62
C LEU A 51 -27.53 5.63 -13.58
N VAL A 52 -27.64 4.70 -14.55
CA VAL A 52 -28.67 3.65 -14.52
C VAL A 52 -28.47 2.70 -13.32
N ARG A 53 -27.23 2.32 -12.99
CA ARG A 53 -26.93 1.50 -11.80
C ARG A 53 -27.26 2.26 -10.51
N ALA A 54 -26.83 3.52 -10.42
CA ALA A 54 -27.10 4.39 -9.29
C ALA A 54 -28.61 4.60 -9.08
N ALA A 55 -29.39 4.85 -10.12
CA ALA A 55 -30.84 5.00 -10.05
C ALA A 55 -31.54 3.75 -9.51
N LYS A 56 -31.14 2.55 -9.98
CA LYS A 56 -31.66 1.29 -9.45
C LYS A 56 -31.35 1.11 -7.97
N ARG A 57 -30.19 1.57 -7.50
CA ARG A 57 -29.81 1.51 -6.09
C ARG A 57 -30.53 2.58 -5.26
N HIS A 58 -30.73 3.77 -5.80
CA HIS A 58 -31.46 4.86 -5.18
C HIS A 58 -32.93 4.50 -4.93
N GLU A 59 -33.57 3.73 -5.83
CA GLU A 59 -34.92 3.18 -5.60
C GLU A 59 -35.00 2.32 -4.33
N ARG A 60 -33.90 1.66 -3.92
CA ARG A 60 -33.82 0.84 -2.70
C ARG A 60 -33.33 1.64 -1.49
N MET A 61 -32.60 2.72 -1.72
CA MET A 61 -32.00 3.58 -0.70
C MET A 61 -32.29 5.06 -1.00
N PRO A 62 -33.56 5.52 -0.91
CA PRO A 62 -33.94 6.85 -1.38
C PRO A 62 -33.41 8.01 -0.53
N THR A 63 -32.80 7.71 0.63
CA THR A 63 -32.23 8.69 1.55
C THR A 63 -30.78 9.04 1.23
N VAL A 64 -30.09 8.22 0.43
CA VAL A 64 -28.70 8.45 0.04
C VAL A 64 -28.69 9.29 -1.22
N SER A 65 -27.85 10.34 -1.28
CA SER A 65 -27.86 11.23 -2.44
C SER A 65 -27.53 10.49 -3.75
N PRO A 66 -28.18 10.84 -4.89
CA PRO A 66 -27.83 10.29 -6.20
C PRO A 66 -26.37 10.47 -6.58
N THR A 67 -25.75 11.57 -6.15
CA THR A 67 -24.32 11.86 -6.41
C THR A 67 -23.41 10.88 -5.67
N THR A 68 -23.71 10.59 -4.40
CA THR A 68 -22.97 9.60 -3.60
C THR A 68 -23.10 8.22 -4.23
N LEU A 69 -24.32 7.80 -4.59
CA LEU A 69 -24.52 6.49 -5.21
C LEU A 69 -23.81 6.39 -6.57
N ALA A 70 -23.83 7.45 -7.39
CA ALA A 70 -23.11 7.46 -8.66
C ALA A 70 -21.59 7.36 -8.47
N ALA A 71 -21.02 8.03 -7.46
CA ALA A 71 -19.62 7.91 -7.12
C ALA A 71 -19.27 6.48 -6.68
N GLU A 72 -20.03 5.90 -5.76
CA GLU A 72 -19.83 4.53 -5.28
C GLU A 72 -19.95 3.48 -6.41
N GLU A 73 -20.93 3.63 -7.31
CA GLU A 73 -21.07 2.72 -8.47
C GLU A 73 -19.91 2.87 -9.46
N THR A 74 -19.33 4.08 -9.58
CA THR A 74 -18.16 4.32 -10.41
C THR A 74 -16.92 3.66 -9.82
N GLU A 75 -16.67 3.88 -8.53
CA GLU A 75 -15.54 3.30 -7.80
C GLU A 75 -15.62 1.78 -7.80
N LYS A 76 -16.77 1.21 -7.47
CA LYS A 76 -16.98 -0.23 -7.49
C LYS A 76 -16.70 -0.84 -8.86
N TRP A 77 -17.20 -0.22 -9.94
CA TRP A 77 -16.95 -0.74 -11.29
C TRP A 77 -15.47 -0.65 -11.66
N MET A 78 -14.78 0.42 -11.26
CA MET A 78 -13.33 0.52 -11.46
C MET A 78 -12.57 -0.54 -10.70
N ASP A 79 -12.89 -0.79 -9.43
CA ASP A 79 -12.22 -1.78 -8.61
C ASP A 79 -12.41 -3.19 -9.18
N ASP A 80 -13.66 -3.55 -9.54
CA ASP A 80 -13.98 -4.84 -10.16
C ASP A 80 -13.22 -4.99 -11.49
N TRP A 81 -13.17 -3.94 -12.31
CA TRP A 81 -12.49 -3.95 -13.60
C TRP A 81 -10.97 -4.02 -13.47
N PHE A 82 -10.37 -3.26 -12.55
CA PHE A 82 -8.92 -3.33 -12.28
C PHE A 82 -8.51 -4.70 -11.76
N GLY A 83 -9.29 -5.28 -10.84
CA GLY A 83 -9.05 -6.64 -10.35
C GLY A 83 -9.07 -7.67 -11.48
N ALA A 84 -10.00 -7.53 -12.43
CA ALA A 84 -10.07 -8.40 -13.61
C ALA A 84 -8.90 -8.20 -14.59
N VAL A 85 -8.50 -6.95 -14.86
CA VAL A 85 -7.40 -6.63 -15.79
C VAL A 85 -6.03 -7.03 -15.23
N LEU A 86 -5.79 -6.79 -13.95
CA LEU A 86 -4.51 -7.09 -13.30
C LEU A 86 -4.41 -8.56 -12.84
N GLY A 87 -5.53 -9.29 -12.80
CA GLY A 87 -5.57 -10.67 -12.32
C GLY A 87 -5.38 -10.80 -10.80
N THR A 88 -5.58 -9.71 -10.05
CA THR A 88 -5.31 -9.61 -8.62
C THR A 88 -6.60 -9.54 -7.79
N THR A 89 -7.40 -10.60 -7.81
CA THR A 89 -8.66 -10.66 -7.06
C THR A 89 -8.49 -10.89 -5.56
N ASP A 90 -7.28 -11.24 -5.10
CA ASP A 90 -6.98 -11.63 -3.73
C ASP A 90 -6.44 -10.46 -2.86
N HIS A 91 -6.28 -9.28 -3.45
CA HIS A 91 -5.86 -8.07 -2.74
C HIS A 91 -7.05 -7.33 -2.12
N SER A 92 -6.78 -6.48 -1.12
CA SER A 92 -7.81 -5.58 -0.59
C SER A 92 -8.31 -4.63 -1.69
N HIS A 93 -9.59 -4.25 -1.63
CA HIS A 93 -10.19 -3.33 -2.60
C HIS A 93 -9.40 -2.03 -2.75
N GLU A 94 -8.92 -1.46 -1.63
CA GLU A 94 -8.11 -0.24 -1.62
C GLU A 94 -6.80 -0.42 -2.41
N ARG A 95 -6.13 -1.56 -2.25
CA ARG A 95 -4.89 -1.86 -2.96
C ARG A 95 -5.12 -2.03 -4.46
N ILE A 96 -6.16 -2.77 -4.86
CA ILE A 96 -6.55 -2.93 -6.27
C ILE A 96 -6.83 -1.56 -6.91
N ALA A 97 -7.55 -0.70 -6.20
CA ALA A 97 -7.90 0.63 -6.69
C ALA A 97 -6.68 1.53 -6.88
N ILE A 98 -5.72 1.49 -5.96
CA ILE A 98 -4.47 2.27 -6.04
C ILE A 98 -3.58 1.74 -7.17
N ASP A 99 -3.28 0.44 -7.14
CA ASP A 99 -2.39 -0.19 -8.11
C ASP A 99 -2.93 -0.06 -9.54
N GLY A 100 -4.24 -0.23 -9.72
CA GLY A 100 -4.93 -0.04 -10.99
C GLY A 100 -4.83 1.39 -11.53
N ARG A 101 -5.07 2.41 -10.69
CA ARG A 101 -4.96 3.82 -11.10
C ARG A 101 -3.53 4.21 -11.43
N VAL A 102 -2.55 3.74 -10.66
CA VAL A 102 -1.13 3.98 -10.91
C VAL A 102 -0.70 3.31 -12.22
N ALA A 103 -1.05 2.04 -12.42
CA ALA A 103 -0.76 1.33 -13.67
C ALA A 103 -1.38 2.02 -14.89
N LEU A 104 -2.63 2.47 -14.78
CA LEU A 104 -3.33 3.21 -15.83
C LEU A 104 -2.65 4.53 -16.20
N LEU A 105 -2.13 5.24 -15.18
CA LEU A 105 -1.38 6.47 -15.36
C LEU A 105 -0.01 6.22 -16.00
N LEU A 106 0.74 5.23 -15.51
CA LEU A 106 2.09 4.91 -15.99
C LEU A 106 2.10 4.38 -17.42
N CYS A 107 1.07 3.64 -17.84
CA CYS A 107 0.99 3.11 -19.19
C CYS A 107 0.42 4.09 -20.22
N ASP A 108 -0.01 5.29 -19.80
CA ASP A 108 -0.79 6.27 -20.58
C ASP A 108 -2.02 5.62 -21.26
N GLY A 109 -2.72 4.77 -20.49
CA GLY A 109 -3.82 3.94 -20.98
C GLY A 109 -4.91 4.71 -21.74
N PRO A 110 -5.48 5.79 -21.18
CA PRO A 110 -6.53 6.57 -21.84
C PRO A 110 -6.11 7.22 -23.17
N GLN A 111 -4.82 7.52 -23.36
CA GLN A 111 -4.29 8.13 -24.57
C GLN A 111 -4.06 7.08 -25.66
N ARG A 112 -3.49 5.94 -25.28
CA ARG A 112 -3.10 4.87 -26.21
C ARG A 112 -4.28 3.96 -26.58
N TRP A 113 -5.18 3.71 -25.63
CA TRP A 113 -6.39 2.88 -25.81
C TRP A 113 -7.65 3.57 -25.29
N PRO A 114 -8.17 4.60 -26.01
CA PRO A 114 -9.27 5.44 -25.52
C PRO A 114 -10.59 4.73 -25.19
N TYR A 115 -10.79 3.52 -25.72
CA TYR A 115 -12.01 2.72 -25.53
C TYR A 115 -11.82 1.51 -24.60
N ALA A 116 -10.59 1.23 -24.12
CA ALA A 116 -10.32 0.05 -23.30
C ALA A 116 -10.77 0.22 -21.84
N PHE A 117 -10.76 1.47 -21.34
CA PHE A 117 -11.14 1.78 -19.96
C PHE A 117 -12.60 1.35 -19.66
N LEU A 118 -12.79 0.53 -18.62
CA LEU A 118 -14.10 0.00 -18.20
C LEU A 118 -14.87 -0.77 -19.30
N GLU A 119 -14.18 -1.32 -20.30
CA GLU A 119 -14.79 -2.23 -21.27
C GLU A 119 -14.59 -3.69 -20.80
N ASP A 120 -15.66 -4.34 -20.36
CA ASP A 120 -15.57 -5.70 -19.79
C ASP A 120 -15.45 -6.81 -20.85
N LYS A 121 -15.89 -6.55 -22.10
CA LYS A 121 -16.01 -7.61 -23.12
C LYS A 121 -14.75 -7.80 -23.95
N ASN A 122 -14.09 -6.70 -24.31
CA ASN A 122 -13.02 -6.68 -25.30
C ASN A 122 -11.88 -5.78 -24.81
N VAL A 123 -11.24 -6.15 -23.70
CA VAL A 123 -9.98 -5.51 -23.29
C VAL A 123 -8.89 -5.92 -24.28
N PRO A 124 -8.25 -4.98 -25.00
CA PRO A 124 -7.13 -5.30 -25.88
C PRO A 124 -6.00 -5.99 -25.11
N GLN A 125 -5.44 -7.07 -25.67
CA GLN A 125 -4.41 -7.86 -24.97
C GLN A 125 -3.14 -7.04 -24.70
N ASP A 126 -2.78 -6.16 -25.63
CA ASP A 126 -1.66 -5.23 -25.51
C ASP A 126 -1.89 -4.19 -24.39
N PHE A 127 -3.12 -3.71 -24.21
CA PHE A 127 -3.50 -2.86 -23.08
C PHE A 127 -3.34 -3.61 -21.75
N ALA A 128 -3.89 -4.82 -21.64
CA ALA A 128 -3.78 -5.62 -20.41
C ALA A 128 -2.32 -5.90 -20.05
N GLN A 129 -1.49 -6.28 -21.04
CA GLN A 129 -0.05 -6.46 -20.85
C GLN A 129 0.64 -5.17 -20.38
N ALA A 130 0.30 -4.02 -20.96
CA ALA A 130 0.88 -2.74 -20.55
C ALA A 130 0.46 -2.35 -19.12
N MET A 131 -0.78 -2.63 -18.74
CA MET A 131 -1.29 -2.45 -17.37
C MET A 131 -0.53 -3.34 -16.39
N THR A 132 -0.42 -4.65 -16.65
CA THR A 132 0.31 -5.58 -15.78
C THR A 132 1.79 -5.25 -15.70
N ALA A 133 2.44 -4.86 -16.80
CA ALA A 133 3.84 -4.46 -16.81
C ALA A 133 4.10 -3.16 -16.03
N SER A 134 3.09 -2.30 -15.92
CA SER A 134 3.16 -1.04 -15.17
C SER A 134 2.67 -1.19 -13.73
N ALA A 135 2.01 -2.31 -13.40
CA ALA A 135 1.60 -2.62 -12.04
C ALA A 135 2.85 -2.87 -11.22
N MET A 136 3.14 -1.94 -10.32
CA MET A 136 4.28 -2.07 -9.42
C MET A 136 4.02 -3.21 -8.45
N GLU A 137 4.96 -4.17 -8.34
CA GLU A 137 5.02 -5.06 -7.18
C GLU A 137 5.41 -4.21 -5.97
N ALA A 138 4.41 -3.61 -5.32
CA ALA A 138 4.62 -2.93 -4.05
C ALA A 138 5.15 -3.97 -3.04
N GLY A 139 6.25 -3.63 -2.38
CA GLY A 139 6.86 -4.46 -1.34
C GLY A 139 5.87 -4.81 -0.22
N PRO A 140 6.25 -5.72 0.69
CA PRO A 140 5.36 -6.16 1.78
C PRO A 140 4.82 -4.96 2.55
N ASP A 141 3.55 -5.02 2.95
CA ASP A 141 2.89 -3.93 3.67
C ASP A 141 3.77 -3.44 4.81
N MET A 142 3.99 -2.12 4.87
CA MET A 142 4.80 -1.50 5.89
C MET A 142 4.14 -1.72 7.25
N LYS A 143 4.52 -2.78 7.95
CA LYS A 143 4.18 -2.97 9.35
C LYS A 143 4.92 -1.93 10.16
N THR A 144 4.22 -1.26 11.07
CA THR A 144 4.82 -0.34 12.04
C THR A 144 5.86 -1.11 12.84
N SER A 145 7.14 -0.83 12.59
CA SER A 145 8.23 -1.45 13.34
C SER A 145 8.19 -0.90 14.76
N ASN A 146 7.77 -1.73 15.71
CA ASN A 146 7.80 -1.37 17.12
C ASN A 146 9.22 -1.64 17.63
N MET A 147 10.07 -0.61 17.64
CA MET A 147 11.40 -0.71 18.23
C MET A 147 11.27 -0.73 19.75
N VAL A 148 11.10 -1.92 20.31
CA VAL A 148 11.23 -2.11 21.76
C VAL A 148 12.72 -2.00 22.10
N PRO A 149 13.12 -1.16 23.07
CA PRO A 149 14.51 -1.08 23.50
C PRO A 149 14.94 -2.45 24.06
N GLN A 150 15.79 -3.14 23.31
CA GLN A 150 16.40 -4.39 23.74
C GLN A 150 17.58 -4.04 24.67
N PRO A 151 17.67 -4.62 25.88
CA PRO A 151 18.84 -4.41 26.73
C PRO A 151 20.08 -4.87 25.96
N LEU A 152 21.14 -4.06 26.03
CA LEU A 152 22.42 -4.36 25.41
C LEU A 152 22.98 -5.64 26.05
N ASP A 153 23.04 -6.72 25.26
CA ASP A 153 23.67 -7.97 25.67
C ASP A 153 25.19 -7.79 25.55
N PHE A 154 25.84 -7.48 26.67
CA PHE A 154 27.29 -7.31 26.73
C PHE A 154 28.06 -8.63 26.89
N GLY A 155 27.36 -9.77 26.88
CA GLY A 155 27.98 -11.08 27.04
C GLY A 155 28.79 -11.27 28.33
N VAL A 156 29.40 -12.44 28.43
CA VAL A 156 30.05 -12.98 29.65
C VAL A 156 31.34 -12.23 30.07
N ILE A 157 31.86 -11.36 29.20
CA ILE A 157 33.15 -10.69 29.41
C ILE A 157 33.01 -9.50 30.38
N SER A 158 31.85 -8.85 30.43
CA SER A 158 31.64 -7.69 31.30
C SER A 158 31.44 -8.07 32.78
N GLU A 159 30.72 -9.16 33.03
CA GLU A 159 30.39 -9.61 34.40
C GLU A 159 31.64 -10.13 35.14
N THR A 160 32.51 -10.84 34.43
CA THR A 160 33.75 -11.42 35.01
C THR A 160 34.83 -10.38 35.30
N ALA A 161 34.92 -9.32 34.49
CA ALA A 161 35.86 -8.23 34.72
C ALA A 161 35.50 -7.39 35.96
N GLY A 162 34.20 -7.20 36.22
CA GLY A 162 33.69 -6.48 37.39
C GLY A 162 34.02 -7.18 38.71
N GLU A 163 33.72 -8.48 38.82
CA GLU A 163 33.93 -9.23 40.07
C GLU A 163 35.42 -9.40 40.44
N VAL A 164 36.30 -9.56 39.44
CA VAL A 164 37.74 -9.70 39.69
C VAL A 164 38.33 -8.38 40.18
N LEU A 165 37.94 -7.26 39.57
CA LEU A 165 38.43 -5.94 39.95
C LEU A 165 37.95 -5.55 41.36
N GLU A 166 36.68 -5.78 41.67
CA GLU A 166 36.07 -5.46 42.96
C GLU A 166 36.64 -6.33 44.11
N ARG A 167 37.06 -7.57 43.82
CA ARG A 167 37.73 -8.43 44.81
C ARG A 167 39.18 -8.04 45.08
N ILE A 168 39.88 -7.50 44.08
CA ILE A 168 41.25 -6.99 44.21
C ILE A 168 41.28 -5.70 45.03
N GLU A 169 40.28 -4.82 44.90
CA GLU A 169 40.18 -3.58 45.68
C GLU A 169 39.94 -3.83 47.18
N ARG A 170 39.38 -4.98 47.58
CA ARG A 170 39.04 -5.26 48.98
C ARG A 170 40.26 -5.49 49.89
N TYR A 171 41.42 -5.88 49.34
CA TYR A 171 42.64 -6.14 50.12
C TYR A 171 43.91 -5.61 49.44
N PRO A 172 44.08 -4.26 49.36
CA PRO A 172 45.21 -3.65 48.66
C PRO A 172 46.57 -4.05 49.27
N LEU A 173 46.62 -4.31 50.57
CA LEU A 173 47.83 -4.77 51.27
C LEU A 173 48.31 -6.16 50.80
N LEU A 174 47.39 -7.06 50.45
CA LEU A 174 47.71 -8.41 49.96
C LEU A 174 48.31 -8.37 48.55
N GLY A 175 47.76 -7.54 47.67
CA GLY A 175 48.31 -7.31 46.33
C GLY A 175 49.75 -6.75 46.41
N MET A 176 49.98 -5.80 47.32
CA MET A 176 51.31 -5.23 47.56
C MET A 176 52.31 -6.28 48.07
N LEU A 177 51.93 -7.10 49.05
CA LEU A 177 52.78 -8.18 49.57
C LEU A 177 53.11 -9.23 48.50
N ALA A 178 52.13 -9.63 47.69
CA ALA A 178 52.35 -10.58 46.59
C ALA A 178 53.34 -10.03 45.56
N LEU A 179 53.23 -8.75 45.22
CA LEU A 179 54.15 -8.08 44.29
C LEU A 179 55.57 -7.99 44.86
N TRP A 180 55.72 -7.67 46.16
CA TRP A 180 57.03 -7.70 46.84
C TRP A 180 57.62 -9.12 46.91
N ALA A 181 56.80 -10.14 47.17
CA ALA A 181 57.24 -11.53 47.18
C ALA A 181 57.72 -11.99 45.79
N LEU A 182 56.99 -11.63 44.73
CA LEU A 182 57.40 -11.87 43.35
C LEU A 182 58.73 -11.18 43.04
N PHE A 183 58.87 -9.90 43.40
CA PHE A 183 60.07 -9.11 43.17
C PHE A 183 61.30 -9.71 43.88
N LEU A 184 61.16 -10.07 45.15
CA LEU A 184 62.21 -10.73 45.93
C LEU A 184 62.54 -12.12 45.36
N GLY A 185 61.55 -12.87 44.91
CA GLY A 185 61.74 -14.17 44.26
C GLY A 185 62.54 -14.08 42.97
N VAL A 186 62.24 -13.08 42.13
CA VAL A 186 63.00 -12.81 40.90
C VAL A 186 64.44 -12.40 41.22
N LEU A 187 64.64 -11.49 42.19
CA LEU A 187 65.97 -11.11 42.65
C LEU A 187 66.78 -12.30 43.18
N ALA A 188 66.17 -13.17 43.98
CA ALA A 188 66.80 -14.37 44.50
C ALA A 188 67.14 -15.36 43.38
N ALA A 189 66.25 -15.55 42.40
CA ALA A 189 66.50 -16.40 41.24
C ALA A 189 67.67 -15.88 40.40
N ILE A 190 67.72 -14.57 40.13
CA ILE A 190 68.83 -13.94 39.43
C ILE A 190 70.12 -14.12 40.22
N PHE A 191 70.10 -13.85 41.54
CA PHE A 191 71.27 -14.01 42.39
C PHE A 191 71.80 -15.45 42.40
N TYR A 192 70.90 -16.45 42.46
CA TYR A 192 71.27 -17.85 42.43
C TYR A 192 71.82 -18.30 41.07
N TRP A 193 71.35 -17.69 39.97
CA TRP A 193 71.87 -17.97 38.63
C TRP A 193 73.18 -17.26 38.32
N THR A 194 73.49 -16.16 39.00
CA THR A 194 74.69 -15.33 38.71
C THR A 194 75.85 -15.62 39.68
N ARG A 195 75.69 -16.55 40.62
CA ARG A 195 76.72 -16.99 41.58
C ARG A 195 77.02 -18.47 41.39
#